data_AF-A0A8J8BJL6-F1
#
_entry.id   AF-A0A8J8BJL6-F1
#
_cell.length_a   1.000
_cell.length_b   1.000
_cell.length_c   1.000
_cell.angle_alpha   90.00
_cell.angle_beta   90.00
_cell.angle_gamma   90.00
#
_symmetry.space_group_name_H-M   'P 1'
#
loop_
_entity.id
_entity.type
_entity.pdbx_description
1 polymer ?
#
loop_
_entity_poly.entity_id
_entity_poly.type
_entity_poly.pdbx_seq_one_letter_code
_entity_poly.pdbx_strand_id
1 'polypeptide(L)'
;MAVDIWGFESSVYPSIDSGGMQGKSKFKEKFVLGDRQYVEVSILNLKGHPLRLWDIVSPNEIQFRTNFWKDMEPWLRIDNDKTSKNPDQSIHFHLELDGNEFEDHQQLTGTYKLSELVSNTFEMCRKFLNDKYPNSQIKDSDGFLGSA
;
A
#
# COMPACT_ATOMS: atom_id res chain seq x y z
N MET A 1 -13.13 -5.83 -13.92
CA MET A 1 -13.22 -5.60 -12.46
C MET A 1 -12.72 -4.19 -12.21
N ALA A 2 -13.40 -3.41 -11.38
CA ALA A 2 -12.95 -2.07 -11.06
C ALA A 2 -12.45 -1.99 -9.63
N VAL A 3 -11.15 -1.71 -9.48
CA VAL A 3 -10.48 -1.50 -8.20
C VAL A 3 -10.36 0.00 -8.00
N ASP A 4 -10.96 0.52 -6.94
CA ASP A 4 -10.88 1.94 -6.55
C ASP A 4 -9.68 2.17 -5.64
N ILE A 5 -8.50 2.28 -6.26
CA ILE A 5 -7.22 2.40 -5.55
C ILE A 5 -7.21 3.65 -4.66
N TRP A 6 -7.75 4.77 -5.15
CA TRP A 6 -7.82 6.02 -4.40
C TRP A 6 -8.76 5.92 -3.19
N GLY A 7 -9.94 5.33 -3.36
CA GLY A 7 -10.87 5.06 -2.28
C GLY A 7 -10.21 4.30 -1.13
N PHE A 8 -9.38 3.29 -1.44
CA PHE A 8 -8.62 2.56 -0.42
C PHE A 8 -7.53 3.40 0.23
N GLU A 9 -6.68 4.05 -0.56
CA GLU A 9 -5.62 4.92 -0.07
C GLU A 9 -6.18 5.96 0.92
N SER A 10 -7.27 6.63 0.54
CA SER A 10 -7.89 7.67 1.36
C SER A 10 -8.44 7.15 2.69
N SER A 11 -8.90 5.89 2.74
CA SER A 11 -9.41 5.26 3.96
C SER A 11 -8.30 4.85 4.95
N VAL A 12 -7.07 4.67 4.45
CA VAL A 12 -5.92 4.27 5.26
C VAL A 12 -5.41 5.44 6.12
N TYR A 13 -5.47 6.67 5.61
CA TYR A 13 -4.91 7.85 6.28
C TYR A 13 -5.51 8.11 7.68
N PRO A 14 -6.84 8.22 7.85
CA PRO A 14 -7.42 8.50 9.16
C PRO A 14 -7.10 7.41 10.19
N SER A 15 -7.04 6.14 9.77
CA SER A 15 -6.74 5.02 10.67
C SER A 15 -5.28 5.03 11.15
N ILE A 16 -4.33 5.40 10.27
CA ILE A 16 -2.93 5.57 10.67
C ILE A 16 -2.81 6.67 11.71
N ASP A 17 -3.36 7.87 11.44
CA ASP A 17 -3.24 9.01 12.36
C ASP A 17 -3.93 8.72 13.70
N SER A 18 -5.12 8.11 13.69
CA SER A 18 -5.83 7.69 14.91
C SER A 18 -5.00 6.69 15.73
N GLY A 19 -4.40 5.69 15.07
CA GLY A 19 -3.49 4.74 15.73
C GLY A 19 -2.25 5.42 16.30
N GLY A 20 -1.67 6.36 15.55
CA GLY A 20 -0.54 7.19 15.96
C GLY A 20 -0.80 8.01 17.21
N MET A 21 -1.97 8.65 17.28
CA MET A 21 -2.42 9.40 18.45
C MET A 21 -2.57 8.51 19.70
N GLN A 22 -2.85 7.22 19.51
CA GLN A 22 -2.88 6.20 20.57
C GLN A 22 -1.49 5.61 20.88
N GLY A 23 -0.42 6.12 20.26
CA GLY A 23 0.95 5.65 20.46
C GLY A 23 1.29 4.37 19.69
N LYS A 24 0.48 3.94 18.72
CA LYS A 24 0.73 2.70 17.96
C LYS A 24 1.82 2.93 16.91
N SER A 25 2.85 2.09 16.96
CA SER A 25 3.92 2.01 15.95
C SER A 25 3.61 1.06 14.81
N LYS A 26 2.48 0.35 14.90
CA LYS A 26 2.00 -0.61 13.90
C LYS A 26 0.56 -0.30 13.52
N PHE A 27 0.32 -0.33 12.22
CA PHE A 27 -0.98 -0.27 11.58
C PHE A 27 -1.17 -1.58 10.82
N LYS A 28 -2.33 -2.22 10.96
CA LYS A 28 -2.73 -3.37 10.15
C LYS A 28 -4.25 -3.41 10.05
N GLU A 29 -4.78 -3.20 8.86
CA GLU A 29 -6.22 -3.21 8.62
C GLU A 29 -6.59 -3.96 7.34
N LYS A 30 -7.82 -4.49 7.33
CA LYS A 30 -8.41 -5.21 6.21
C LYS A 30 -9.64 -4.45 5.71
N PHE A 31 -9.67 -4.18 4.42
CA PHE A 31 -10.73 -3.49 3.70
C PHE A 31 -11.43 -4.49 2.78
N VAL A 32 -12.72 -4.76 3.03
CA VAL A 32 -13.49 -5.74 2.25
C VAL A 32 -13.99 -5.08 0.96
N LEU A 33 -13.74 -5.73 -0.19
CA LEU A 33 -14.12 -5.21 -1.52
C LEU A 33 -15.43 -5.80 -2.05
N GLY A 34 -15.99 -6.81 -1.37
CA GLY A 34 -17.07 -7.63 -1.90
C GLY A 34 -16.54 -8.79 -2.75
N ASP A 35 -17.43 -9.68 -3.20
CA ASP A 35 -17.09 -10.84 -4.06
C ASP A 35 -15.86 -11.64 -3.59
N ARG A 36 -15.75 -11.84 -2.27
CA ARG A 36 -14.64 -12.55 -1.60
C ARG A 36 -13.26 -11.92 -1.83
N GLN A 37 -13.22 -10.64 -2.16
CA GLN A 37 -12.00 -9.86 -2.30
C GLN A 37 -11.81 -8.93 -1.11
N TYR A 38 -10.54 -8.71 -0.76
CA TYR A 38 -10.17 -7.77 0.27
C TYR A 38 -8.75 -7.26 0.08
N VAL A 39 -8.49 -6.06 0.58
CA VAL A 39 -7.15 -5.49 0.68
C VAL A 39 -6.72 -5.54 2.13
N GLU A 40 -5.50 -5.99 2.39
CA GLU A 40 -4.87 -5.89 3.70
C GLU A 40 -3.69 -4.92 3.59
N VAL A 41 -3.69 -3.88 4.42
CA VAL A 41 -2.59 -2.91 4.50
C VAL A 41 -1.93 -3.06 5.86
N SER A 42 -0.60 -3.12 5.89
CA SER A 42 0.22 -3.22 7.08
C SER A 42 1.38 -2.24 7.00
N ILE A 43 1.55 -1.44 8.05
CA ILE A 43 2.66 -0.49 8.19
C ILE A 43 3.27 -0.69 9.58
N LEU A 44 4.59 -0.78 9.66
CA LEU A 44 5.32 -0.91 10.90
C LEU A 44 6.47 0.09 10.91
N ASN A 45 6.52 0.91 11.95
CA ASN A 45 7.70 1.70 12.28
C ASN A 45 8.72 0.82 13.01
N LEU A 46 9.85 0.56 12.37
CA LEU A 46 10.90 -0.32 12.89
C LEU A 46 11.64 0.28 14.08
N LYS A 47 11.59 1.61 14.26
CA LYS A 47 12.11 2.28 15.46
C LYS A 47 11.16 2.21 16.66
N GLY A 48 9.95 1.67 16.47
CA GLY A 48 8.93 1.60 17.52
C GLY A 48 8.25 2.93 17.85
N HIS A 49 8.52 3.98 17.07
CA HIS A 49 7.83 5.27 17.24
C HIS A 49 6.39 5.17 16.74
N PRO A 50 5.45 5.94 17.32
CA PRO A 50 4.09 6.02 16.81
C PRO A 50 4.07 6.44 15.34
N LEU A 51 3.19 5.85 14.54
CA LEU A 51 3.03 6.24 13.13
C LEU A 51 2.26 7.57 13.05
N ARG A 52 2.83 8.60 12.43
CA ARG A 52 2.09 9.83 12.11
C ARG A 52 2.28 10.17 10.64
N LEU A 53 1.21 10.55 9.95
CA LEU A 53 1.27 10.79 8.52
C LEU A 53 2.28 11.89 8.13
N TRP A 54 2.49 12.86 9.02
CA TRP A 54 3.35 14.02 8.82
C TRP A 54 4.82 13.76 9.18
N ASP A 55 5.14 12.61 9.78
CA ASP A 55 6.51 12.30 10.17
C ASP A 55 7.37 12.08 8.94
N ILE A 56 8.57 12.65 8.96
CA ILE A 56 9.60 12.38 7.95
C ILE A 56 10.24 11.05 8.30
N VAL A 57 10.13 10.10 7.38
CA VAL A 57 10.61 8.73 7.53
C VAL A 57 11.59 8.39 6.43
N SER A 58 12.62 7.62 6.78
CA SER A 58 13.42 6.91 5.77
C SER A 58 12.68 5.64 5.38
N PRO A 59 12.71 5.23 4.08
CA PRO A 59 12.22 3.92 3.66
C PRO A 59 12.77 2.76 4.49
N ASN A 60 13.98 2.87 5.05
CA ASN A 60 14.62 1.86 5.90
C ASN A 60 14.03 1.74 7.31
N GLU A 61 13.19 2.68 7.71
CA GLU A 61 12.62 2.75 9.06
C GLU A 61 11.16 2.28 9.08
N ILE A 62 10.58 2.07 7.91
CA ILE A 62 9.20 1.65 7.73
C ILE A 62 9.17 0.33 6.96
N GLN A 63 8.45 -0.64 7.49
CA GLN A 63 8.01 -1.80 6.73
C GLN A 63 6.55 -1.57 6.31
N PHE A 64 6.31 -1.57 5.01
CA PHE A 64 5.03 -1.42 4.35
C PHE A 64 4.68 -2.74 3.65
N ARG A 65 3.42 -3.14 3.71
CA ARG A 65 2.87 -4.25 2.93
C ARG A 65 1.41 -3.97 2.59
N THR A 66 1.04 -4.11 1.33
CA THR A 66 -0.33 -4.13 0.85
C THR A 66 -0.56 -5.41 0.07
N ASN A 67 -1.55 -6.20 0.47
CA ASN A 67 -1.94 -7.43 -0.21
C ASN A 67 -3.37 -7.31 -0.72
N PHE A 68 -3.59 -7.57 -1.99
CA PHE A 68 -4.91 -7.76 -2.59
C PHE A 68 -5.19 -9.25 -2.68
N TRP A 69 -6.30 -9.66 -2.07
CA TRP A 69 -6.70 -11.05 -1.96
C TRP A 69 -7.97 -11.30 -2.75
N LYS A 70 -8.08 -12.51 -3.27
CA LYS A 70 -9.32 -13.08 -3.78
C LYS A 70 -9.46 -14.49 -3.20
N ASP A 71 -10.60 -14.78 -2.59
CA ASP A 71 -10.82 -15.99 -1.81
C ASP A 71 -9.77 -16.14 -0.68
N MET A 72 -8.76 -17.00 -0.87
CA MET A 72 -7.68 -17.22 0.10
C MET A 72 -6.28 -17.00 -0.49
N GLU A 73 -6.18 -16.48 -1.71
CA GLU A 73 -4.92 -16.31 -2.42
C GLU A 73 -4.64 -14.82 -2.66
N PRO A 74 -3.43 -14.32 -2.32
CA PRO A 74 -3.03 -12.97 -2.67
C PRO A 74 -2.64 -12.96 -4.15
N TRP A 75 -3.37 -12.21 -4.97
CA TRP A 75 -3.06 -12.08 -6.40
C TRP A 75 -2.17 -10.88 -6.68
N LEU A 76 -2.09 -9.92 -5.76
CA LEU A 76 -1.14 -8.80 -5.82
C LEU A 76 -0.62 -8.49 -4.43
N ARG A 77 0.69 -8.36 -4.30
CA ARG A 77 1.38 -7.92 -3.10
C ARG A 77 2.35 -6.81 -3.44
N ILE A 78 2.38 -5.81 -2.58
CA ILE A 78 3.28 -4.68 -2.68
C ILE A 78 3.92 -4.52 -1.32
N ASP A 79 5.23 -4.51 -1.23
CA ASP A 79 5.92 -4.25 0.02
C ASP A 79 7.26 -3.58 -0.19
N ASN A 80 7.92 -3.19 0.89
CA ASN A 80 9.34 -2.91 0.86
C ASN A 80 10.01 -3.92 1.80
N ASP A 81 10.70 -4.92 1.24
CA ASP A 81 11.29 -5.98 2.06
C ASP A 81 12.42 -5.44 2.95
N LYS A 82 12.14 -5.37 4.25
CA LYS A 82 13.11 -5.05 5.31
C LYS A 82 13.54 -6.27 6.13
N THR A 83 13.08 -7.47 5.75
CA THR A 83 13.41 -8.73 6.44
C THR A 83 14.65 -9.42 5.88
N SER A 84 15.12 -9.03 4.69
CA SER A 84 16.36 -9.52 4.12
C SER A 84 17.59 -8.85 4.78
N LYS A 85 18.72 -9.56 4.83
CA LYS A 85 19.99 -9.07 5.40
C LYS A 85 20.56 -7.82 4.71
N ASN A 86 19.95 -7.41 3.60
CA ASN A 86 20.26 -6.20 2.86
C ASN A 86 18.90 -5.52 2.60
N PRO A 87 18.42 -4.63 3.49
CA PRO A 87 17.13 -3.98 3.30
C PRO A 87 17.20 -3.18 2.01
N ASP A 88 16.62 -3.74 0.95
CA ASP A 88 16.64 -3.06 -0.32
C ASP A 88 15.78 -1.81 -0.15
N GLN A 89 16.29 -0.68 -0.63
CA GLN A 89 15.57 0.58 -0.59
C GLN A 89 14.60 0.57 -1.76
N SER A 90 13.71 -0.40 -1.83
CA SER A 90 12.82 -0.59 -2.97
C SER A 90 11.42 -0.98 -2.53
N ILE A 91 10.44 -0.64 -3.36
CA ILE A 91 9.11 -1.24 -3.32
C ILE A 91 9.13 -2.41 -4.29
N HIS A 92 8.77 -3.58 -3.79
CA HIS A 92 8.60 -4.82 -4.51
C HIS A 92 7.13 -4.96 -4.89
N PHE A 93 6.90 -5.38 -6.13
CA PHE A 93 5.60 -5.76 -6.65
C PHE A 93 5.64 -7.25 -6.94
N HIS A 94 4.71 -8.01 -6.38
CA HIS A 94 4.50 -9.42 -6.69
C HIS A 94 3.07 -9.55 -7.20
N LEU A 95 2.91 -9.90 -8.47
CA LEU A 95 1.60 -10.15 -9.08
C LEU A 95 1.54 -11.61 -9.51
N GLU A 96 0.51 -12.32 -9.04
CA GLU A 96 0.19 -13.66 -9.48
C GLU A 96 -1.19 -13.64 -10.14
N LEU A 97 -1.24 -13.88 -11.45
CA LEU A 97 -2.49 -13.88 -12.20
C LEU A 97 -2.46 -14.95 -13.30
N ASP A 98 -3.50 -15.78 -13.35
CA ASP A 98 -3.67 -16.86 -14.34
C ASP A 98 -2.44 -17.79 -14.43
N GLY A 99 -1.77 -18.05 -13.30
CA GLY A 99 -0.58 -18.89 -13.22
C GLY A 99 0.71 -18.23 -13.72
N ASN A 100 0.70 -16.93 -14.01
CA ASN A 100 1.90 -16.15 -14.31
C ASN A 100 2.30 -15.32 -13.09
N GLU A 101 3.58 -15.39 -12.72
CA GLU A 101 4.19 -14.57 -11.69
C GLU A 101 4.96 -13.42 -12.33
N PHE A 102 4.72 -12.21 -11.84
CA PHE A 102 5.46 -11.01 -12.23
C PHE A 102 6.03 -10.34 -11.00
N GLU A 103 7.31 -10.02 -11.08
CA GLU A 103 8.01 -9.28 -10.04
C GLU A 103 8.65 -8.02 -10.62
N ASP A 104 8.49 -6.91 -9.92
CA ASP A 104 9.13 -5.64 -10.26
C ASP A 104 9.64 -4.94 -9.00
N HIS A 105 10.68 -4.13 -9.15
CA HIS A 105 11.35 -3.44 -8.07
C HIS A 105 11.60 -1.99 -8.45
N GLN A 106 11.15 -1.05 -7.62
CA GLN A 106 11.43 0.35 -7.81
C GLN A 106 12.08 0.95 -6.57
N GLN A 107 13.20 1.65 -6.79
CA GLN A 107 14.00 2.20 -5.71
C GLN A 107 13.34 3.42 -5.05
N LEU A 108 13.29 3.40 -3.73
CA LEU A 108 12.91 4.49 -2.83
C LEU A 108 14.17 5.23 -2.36
N THR A 109 14.45 6.39 -2.94
CA THR A 109 15.62 7.20 -2.55
C THR A 109 15.23 8.34 -1.62
N GLY A 110 16.07 8.64 -0.62
CA GLY A 110 15.86 9.79 0.27
C GLY A 110 14.89 9.54 1.44
N THR A 111 14.21 10.61 1.86
CA THR A 111 13.24 10.63 2.97
C THR A 111 11.91 11.15 2.48
N TYR A 112 10.82 10.65 3.05
CA TYR A 112 9.45 10.97 2.65
C TYR A 112 8.64 11.33 3.88
N LYS A 113 7.59 12.13 3.74
CA LYS A 113 6.51 12.05 4.73
C LYS A 113 5.88 10.67 4.66
N LEU A 114 5.42 10.13 5.79
CA LEU A 114 4.76 8.82 5.79
C LEU A 114 3.57 8.79 4.82
N SER A 115 2.79 9.87 4.73
CA SER A 115 1.70 9.99 3.75
C SER A 115 2.17 9.91 2.30
N GLU A 116 3.29 10.55 1.98
CA GLU A 116 3.87 10.53 0.63
C GLU A 116 4.36 9.13 0.26
N LEU A 117 4.97 8.41 1.22
CA LEU A 117 5.40 7.03 1.01
C LEU A 117 4.21 6.09 0.74
N VAL A 118 3.13 6.22 1.52
CA VAL A 118 1.88 5.47 1.31
C VAL A 118 1.29 5.79 -0.07
N SER A 119 1.12 7.07 -0.39
CA SER A 119 0.57 7.52 -1.68
C SER A 119 1.40 7.03 -2.87
N ASN A 120 2.73 7.17 -2.81
CA ASN A 120 3.62 6.68 -3.85
C ASN A 120 3.46 5.18 -4.09
N THR A 121 3.21 4.40 -3.03
CA THR A 121 3.05 2.95 -3.15
C THR A 121 1.73 2.60 -3.85
N PHE A 122 0.63 3.28 -3.52
CA PHE A 122 -0.65 3.11 -4.20
C PHE A 122 -0.62 3.63 -5.65
N GLU A 123 0.06 4.74 -5.91
CA GLU A 123 0.23 5.28 -7.26
C GLU A 123 1.06 4.34 -8.16
N MET A 124 2.11 3.72 -7.61
CA MET A 124 2.89 2.73 -8.34
C MET A 124 2.11 1.44 -8.58
N CYS A 125 1.29 0.99 -7.63
CA CYS A 125 0.31 -0.09 -7.86
C CYS A 125 -0.58 0.22 -9.07
N ARG A 126 -1.12 1.43 -9.12
CA ARG A 126 -2.01 1.88 -10.18
C ARG A 126 -1.30 1.85 -11.54
N LYS A 127 -0.10 2.42 -11.62
CA LYS A 127 0.72 2.41 -12.85
C LYS A 127 1.03 0.99 -13.31
N PHE A 128 1.53 0.16 -12.41
CA PHE A 128 1.88 -1.24 -12.72
C PHE A 128 0.67 -2.01 -13.27
N LEU A 129 -0.49 -1.89 -12.62
CA LEU A 129 -1.71 -2.55 -13.08
C LEU A 129 -2.22 -1.99 -14.41
N ASN A 130 -2.16 -0.66 -14.62
CA ASN A 130 -2.54 -0.04 -15.89
C ASN A 130 -1.61 -0.44 -17.05
N ASP A 131 -0.30 -0.48 -16.81
CA ASP A 131 0.70 -0.84 -17.83
C ASP A 131 0.55 -2.30 -18.26
N LYS A 132 0.29 -3.20 -17.32
CA LYS A 132 0.13 -4.64 -17.61
C LYS A 132 -1.27 -4.99 -18.11
N TYR A 133 -2.29 -4.25 -17.69
CA TYR A 133 -3.69 -4.51 -18.01
C TYR A 133 -4.44 -3.22 -18.40
N PRO A 134 -4.12 -2.60 -19.54
CA PRO A 134 -4.69 -1.31 -19.96
C PRO A 134 -6.21 -1.35 -20.21
N ASN A 135 -6.78 -2.56 -20.37
CA ASN A 135 -8.21 -2.79 -20.56
C ASN A 135 -8.95 -3.15 -19.26
N SER A 136 -8.25 -3.26 -18.13
CA SER A 136 -8.87 -3.45 -16.83
C SER A 136 -9.39 -2.11 -16.31
N GLN A 137 -10.65 -2.05 -15.88
CA GLN A 137 -11.28 -0.80 -15.44
C GLN A 137 -10.79 -0.37 -14.06
N ILE A 138 -9.53 -0.03 -13.86
CA ILE A 138 -9.08 0.59 -12.61
C ILE A 138 -9.79 1.95 -12.50
N LYS A 139 -10.66 2.12 -11.51
CA LYS A 139 -11.42 3.36 -11.34
C LYS A 139 -10.58 4.29 -10.47
N ASP A 140 -10.28 5.48 -11.00
CA ASP A 140 -10.00 6.64 -10.16
C ASP A 140 -11.36 7.09 -9.63
N SER A 141 -11.66 6.91 -8.33
CA SER A 141 -12.70 7.75 -7.75
C SER A 141 -12.14 9.17 -7.73
N ASP A 142 -12.70 10.06 -8.55
CA ASP A 142 -12.36 11.49 -8.49
C ASP A 142 -12.42 11.95 -7.03
N GLY A 143 -11.28 12.42 -6.52
CA GLY A 143 -11.15 12.88 -5.16
C GLY A 143 -12.24 13.92 -4.83
N PHE A 144 -12.85 13.77 -3.65
CA PHE A 144 -13.72 14.78 -3.04
C PHE A 144 -14.99 15.14 -3.84
N LEU A 145 -16.06 14.36 -3.69
CA LEU A 145 -17.41 14.93 -3.67
C LEU A 145 -17.81 15.19 -2.23
N GLY A 146 -17.40 16.36 -1.73
CA GLY A 146 -18.10 17.00 -0.63
C GLY A 146 -19.58 17.10 -0.99
N SER A 147 -20.41 16.40 -0.23
CA SER A 147 -21.85 16.62 -0.20
C SER A 147 -22.25 16.90 1.24
N ALA A 148 -22.14 18.18 1.61
CA ALA A 148 -23.04 18.88 2.50
C ALA A 148 -22.92 20.38 2.18
#